data_AF-R0LGV9-F1
#
_entry.id   AF-R0LGV9-F1
#
_cell.length_a   1.000
_cell.length_b   1.000
_cell.length_c   1.000
_cell.angle_alpha   90.00
_cell.angle_beta   90.00
_cell.angle_gamma   90.00
#
_symmetry.space_group_name_H-M   'P 1'
#
loop_
_entity.id
_entity.type
_entity.pdbx_description
1 polymer ?
#
loop_
_entity_poly.entity_id
_entity_poly.type
_entity_poly.pdbx_seq_one_letter_code
_entity_poly.pdbx_strand_id
1 'polypeptide(L)'
;MPIMLTASDGLIQLLPGDELYPEDPDYTGEMNTVMSTDKMVEDLMKEGSTFHRIVIKNINSLALYVNIQAKYKHMNPLMINTDCSDYNSRL
;
A
#
# COMPACT_ATOMS: atom_id res chain seq x y z
N MET A 1 -1.84 2.76 13.83
CA MET A 1 -2.74 1.70 13.34
C MET A 1 -2.89 1.91 11.84
N PRO A 2 -2.79 0.89 10.98
CA PRO A 2 -3.05 1.09 9.55
C PRO A 2 -4.52 1.48 9.33
N ILE A 3 -4.76 2.32 8.32
CA ILE A 3 -6.11 2.67 7.88
C ILE A 3 -6.35 2.02 6.52
N MET A 4 -7.49 1.34 6.38
CA MET A 4 -7.87 0.68 5.14
C MET A 4 -8.50 1.70 4.19
N LEU A 5 -7.98 1.81 2.98
CA LEU A 5 -8.57 2.54 1.86
C LEU A 5 -8.91 1.55 0.76
N THR A 6 -10.20 1.43 0.44
CA THR A 6 -10.68 0.62 -0.67
C THR A 6 -10.68 1.46 -1.94
N ALA A 7 -9.88 1.07 -2.92
CA ALA A 7 -9.88 1.62 -4.28
C ALA A 7 -10.78 0.75 -5.18
N SER A 8 -11.05 1.20 -6.42
CA SER A 8 -11.91 0.44 -7.34
C SER A 8 -11.29 -0.87 -7.84
N ASP A 9 -9.96 -0.99 -7.83
CA ASP A 9 -9.21 -2.16 -8.32
C ASP A 9 -8.28 -2.79 -7.26
N GLY A 10 -8.42 -2.44 -5.98
CA GLY A 10 -7.59 -2.99 -4.92
C GLY A 10 -7.81 -2.37 -3.54
N LEU A 11 -7.01 -2.84 -2.58
CA LEU A 11 -6.98 -2.33 -1.22
C LEU A 11 -5.64 -1.64 -0.94
N ILE A 12 -5.67 -0.57 -0.17
CA ILE A 12 -4.49 0.14 0.28
C ILE A 12 -4.54 0.22 1.81
N GLN A 13 -3.48 -0.21 2.49
CA GLN A 13 -3.30 0.09 3.91
C GLN A 13 -2.39 1.31 4.02
N LEU A 14 -2.96 2.41 4.48
CA LEU A 14 -2.25 3.65 4.76
C LEU A 14 -1.55 3.54 6.12
N LEU A 15 -0.26 3.85 6.15
CA LEU A 15 0.55 3.84 7.37
C LEU A 15 0.88 5.28 7.79
N PRO A 16 1.18 5.53 9.08
CA PRO A 16 1.54 6.87 9.55
C PRO A 16 2.71 7.49 8.76
N GLY A 17 2.51 8.70 8.26
CA GLY A 17 3.49 9.38 7.39
C GLY A 17 3.22 9.19 5.90
N ASP A 18 2.20 8.43 5.52
CA ASP A 18 1.61 8.50 4.18
C ASP A 18 0.79 9.79 4.03
N GLU A 19 0.83 10.39 2.83
CA GLU A 19 0.10 11.63 2.53
C GLU A 19 -1.42 11.52 2.74
N LEU A 20 -2.00 10.35 2.48
CA LEU A 20 -3.44 10.12 2.64
C LEU A 20 -3.81 9.64 4.05
N TYR A 21 -2.83 9.47 4.94
CA TYR A 21 -3.09 9.10 6.32
C TYR A 21 -3.73 10.30 7.05
N PRO A 22 -4.89 10.14 7.69
CA PRO A 22 -5.56 11.23 8.40
C PRO A 22 -4.68 11.85 9.49
N GLU A 23 -4.79 13.17 9.67
CA GLU A 23 -4.07 13.89 10.72
C GLU A 23 -4.54 13.48 12.13
N ASP A 24 -5.84 13.22 12.29
CA ASP A 24 -6.46 12.77 13.54
C ASP A 24 -7.24 11.46 13.31
N PRO A 25 -6.55 10.31 13.19
CA PRO A 25 -7.22 9.04 12.99
C PRO A 25 -7.74 8.50 14.33
N ASP A 26 -8.88 7.79 14.27
CA ASP A 26 -9.38 7.10 15.44
C ASP A 26 -8.50 5.89 15.81
N TYR A 27 -7.78 6.03 16.93
CA TYR A 27 -6.94 4.97 17.48
C TYR A 27 -7.70 4.01 18.42
N THR A 28 -8.94 4.34 18.81
CA THR A 28 -9.75 3.51 19.70
C THR A 28 -10.39 2.34 18.95
N GLY A 29 -10.59 2.48 17.64
CA GLY A 29 -11.25 1.49 16.79
C GLY A 29 -12.77 1.49 16.93
N GLU A 30 -13.34 2.53 17.56
CA GLU A 30 -14.78 2.73 17.68
C GLU A 30 -15.40 3.21 16.36
N MET A 31 -14.66 3.97 15.56
CA MET A 31 -15.01 4.33 14.19
C MET A 31 -14.46 3.31 13.20
N ASN A 32 -15.23 3.06 12.14
CA ASN A 32 -14.78 2.29 10.99
C ASN A 32 -13.58 3.01 10.33
N THR A 33 -12.39 2.44 10.47
CA THR A 33 -11.14 2.88 9.83
C THR A 33 -11.05 2.47 8.35
N VAL A 34 -12.22 2.26 7.71
CA VAL A 34 -12.32 1.87 6.30
C VAL A 34 -12.82 3.07 5.50
N MET A 35 -11.92 3.68 4.75
CA MET A 35 -12.22 4.68 3.74
C MET A 35 -12.42 3.99 2.38
N SER A 36 -13.14 4.64 1.46
CA SER A 36 -13.30 4.15 0.09
C SER A 36 -13.20 5.28 -0.93
N THR A 37 -12.77 4.93 -2.14
CA THR A 37 -12.66 5.83 -3.28
C THR A 37 -12.94 5.05 -4.57
N ASP A 38 -13.55 5.72 -5.55
CA ASP A 38 -13.81 5.14 -6.87
C ASP A 38 -12.56 5.16 -7.78
N LYS A 39 -11.49 5.84 -7.36
CA LYS A 39 -10.23 5.92 -8.10
C LYS A 39 -9.51 4.57 -8.14
N MET A 40 -8.81 4.31 -9.24
CA MET A 40 -7.90 3.18 -9.32
C MET A 40 -6.65 3.46 -8.48
N VAL A 41 -6.00 2.39 -8.01
CA VAL A 41 -4.71 2.46 -7.31
C VAL A 41 -3.70 3.27 -8.12
N GLU A 42 -3.62 3.07 -9.44
CA GLU A 42 -2.67 3.77 -10.29
C GLU A 42 -2.86 5.30 -10.26
N ASP A 43 -4.11 5.78 -10.27
CA ASP A 43 -4.41 7.21 -10.21
C ASP A 43 -4.00 7.79 -8.85
N LEU A 44 -4.28 7.07 -7.77
CA LEU A 44 -3.85 7.45 -6.42
C LEU A 44 -2.32 7.51 -6.28
N MET A 45 -1.59 6.70 -7.04
CA MET A 45 -0.13 6.71 -7.07
C MET A 45 0.45 7.81 -7.97
N LYS A 46 -0.34 8.36 -8.91
CA LYS A 46 0.06 9.51 -9.75
C LYS A 46 -0.19 10.85 -9.05
N GLU A 47 -1.25 10.93 -8.26
CA GLU A 47 -1.63 12.14 -7.53
C GLU A 47 -0.76 12.40 -6.30
N GLY A 48 -0.35 11.33 -5.61
CA GLY A 48 0.46 11.42 -4.40
C GLY A 48 1.95 11.60 -4.66
N SER A 49 2.65 12.14 -3.67
CA SER A 49 4.10 12.35 -3.69
C SER A 49 4.82 11.62 -2.56
N THR A 50 4.13 11.36 -1.45
CA THR A 50 4.70 10.76 -0.25
C THR A 50 3.96 9.48 0.12
N PHE A 51 4.63 8.34 -0.06
CA PHE A 51 4.02 7.02 0.13
C PHE A 51 4.61 6.28 1.32
N HIS A 52 3.75 5.95 2.28
CA HIS A 52 4.01 4.97 3.34
C HIS A 52 2.82 4.03 3.44
N ARG A 53 2.70 3.12 2.48
CA ARG A 53 1.49 2.31 2.30
C ARG A 53 1.80 0.91 1.81
N ILE A 54 0.87 0.01 2.08
CA ILE A 54 0.84 -1.32 1.51
C ILE A 54 -0.29 -1.36 0.49
N VAL A 55 0.03 -1.66 -0.77
CA VAL A 55 -0.94 -1.80 -1.86
C VAL A 55 -1.17 -3.28 -2.12
N ILE A 56 -2.43 -3.70 -2.04
CA ILE A 56 -2.89 -5.09 -2.20
C ILE A 56 -3.87 -5.11 -3.38
N LYS A 57 -3.41 -5.51 -4.57
CA LYS A 57 -4.30 -5.69 -5.73
C LYS A 57 -5.06 -7.01 -5.66
N ASN A 58 -4.40 -8.05 -5.18
CA ASN A 58 -4.98 -9.38 -4.91
C ASN A 58 -4.10 -10.15 -3.91
N ILE A 59 -4.49 -11.38 -3.57
CA ILE A 59 -3.78 -12.22 -2.57
C ILE A 59 -2.30 -12.49 -2.90
N ASN A 60 -1.88 -12.36 -4.17
CA ASN A 60 -0.54 -12.65 -4.66
C ASN A 60 0.19 -11.40 -5.20
N SER A 61 -0.42 -10.22 -5.09
CA SER A 61 0.11 -8.96 -5.62
C SER A 61 0.10 -7.91 -4.53
N LEU A 62 1.27 -7.75 -3.91
CA LEU A 62 1.53 -6.86 -2.79
C LEU A 62 2.70 -5.94 -3.12
N ALA A 63 2.54 -4.66 -2.85
CA ALA A 63 3.60 -3.66 -2.93
C ALA A 63 3.70 -2.89 -1.63
N LEU A 64 4.91 -2.77 -1.06
CA LEU A 64 5.16 -1.96 0.12
C LEU A 64 5.98 -0.73 -0.25
N TYR A 65 5.45 0.44 0.05
CA TYR A 65 6.10 1.73 -0.13
C TYR A 65 6.51 2.28 1.24
N VAL A 66 7.79 2.62 1.38
CA VAL A 66 8.39 3.07 2.64
C VAL A 66 9.09 4.40 2.41
N ASN A 67 8.70 5.44 3.16
CA ASN A 67 9.34 6.76 3.13
C ASN A 67 10.22 7.04 4.35
N ILE A 68 10.31 6.09 5.29
CA ILE A 68 11.19 6.21 6.46
C ILE A 68 12.58 5.64 6.17
N GLN A 69 13.60 6.33 6.66
CA GLN A 69 14.96 5.81 6.64
C GLN A 69 15.12 4.72 7.70
N ALA A 70 15.64 3.56 7.30
CA ALA A 70 15.94 2.49 8.24
C ALA A 70 16.98 2.96 9.27
N LYS A 71 16.63 2.91 10.56
CA LYS A 71 17.54 3.28 11.67
C LYS A 71 18.69 2.28 11.86
N TYR A 72 18.46 1.03 11.51
CA TYR A 72 19.42 -0.07 11.62
C TYR A 72 19.62 -0.72 10.24
N LYS A 73 20.26 -1.89 10.19
CA LYS A 73 20.51 -2.65 8.95
C LYS A 73 19.26 -3.37 8.41
N HIS A 74 18.08 -2.79 8.59
CA HIS A 74 16.85 -3.35 8.04
C HIS A 74 16.83 -3.12 6.54
N MET A 75 16.43 -4.15 5.78
CA MET A 75 16.22 -4.03 4.35
C MET A 75 14.73 -3.93 4.08
N ASN A 76 14.36 -3.06 3.13
CA ASN A 76 12.99 -3.03 2.65
C ASN A 76 12.69 -4.33 1.87
N PRO A 77 11.46 -4.87 1.98
CA PRO A 77 11.02 -5.98 1.16
C PRO A 77 11.21 -5.69 -0.32
N LEU A 78 11.71 -6.68 -1.05
CA LEU A 78 11.82 -6.60 -2.50
C LEU A 78 10.44 -6.82 -3.12
N MET A 79 10.04 -5.92 -4.01
CA MET A 79 8.82 -6.12 -4.80
C MET A 79 9.09 -7.22 -5.83
N ILE A 80 8.36 -8.33 -5.73
CA ILE A 80 8.37 -9.37 -6.75
C ILE A 80 7.30 -8.98 -7.75
N ASN A 81 7.72 -8.74 -9.00
CA ASN A 81 6.80 -8.38 -10.06
C ASN A 81 6.09 -9.67 -10.54
N THR A 82 4.87 -9.91 -10.06
CA THR A 82 4.11 -11.13 -10.38
C THR A 82 3.59 -11.14 -11.82
N ASP A 83 3.69 -10.01 -12.54
CA ASP A 83 3.33 -9.91 -13.97
C ASP A 83 4.34 -10.61 -14.90
N CYS A 84 5.33 -11.30 -14.35
CA CYS A 84 6.29 -12.09 -15.10
C CYS A 84 5.65 -13.39 -15.61
N SER A 85 5.16 -13.35 -16.85
CA SER A 85 4.79 -14.54 -17.63
C SER A 85 5.99 -15.38 -18.09
N ASP A 86 7.20 -15.17 -17.55
CA ASP A 86 8.39 -15.96 -17.91
C ASP A 86 8.46 -17.27 -17.12
N TYR A 87 7.39 -18.07 -17.19
CA TYR A 87 7.54 -19.53 -17.07
C TYR A 87 8.02 -20.08 -18.42
N ASN A 88 9.18 -19.63 -18.88
CA ASN A 88 9.89 -20.35 -19.93
C ASN A 88 10.45 -21.64 -19.32
N SER A 89 9.72 -22.72 -19.59
CA SER A 89 10.11 -24.11 -19.39
C SER A 89 11.59 -24.35 -19.67
N ARG A 90 12.31 -24.81 -18.65
CA ARG A 90 13.54 -25.58 -18.84
C ARG A 90 13.42 -26.89 -18.05
N LEU A 91 12.78 -27.86 -18.70
CA LEU A 91 13.14 -29.27 -18.58
C LEU A 91 14.50 -29.48 -19.29
#